data_AF-A0A7E4UZA5-F1
#
_entry.id   AF-A0A7E4UZA5-F1
#
_cell.length_a   1.000
_cell.length_b   1.000
_cell.length_c   1.000
_cell.angle_alpha   90.00
_cell.angle_beta   90.00
_cell.angle_gamma   90.00
#
_symmetry.space_group_name_H-M   'P 1'
#
loop_
_entity.id
_entity.type
_entity.pdbx_description
1 polymer ?
#
loop_
_entity_poly.entity_id
_entity_poly.type
_entity_poly.pdbx_seq_one_letter_code
_entity_poly.pdbx_strand_id
1 'polypeptide(L)'
;MRLPKAIAPFKLAIILPKTDTPNAQFVKSFIPQLTHLPNLNGEILLDDRFDKSIGRRINEANQLGIEHVLVASSHKYVDPTEVQRVEYFKTSAGSASIDKVGALTHGEIFDIFSKV
;
A
#
# COMPACT_ATOMS: atom_id res chain seq x y z
N MET A 1 -10.19 -3.30 17.29
CA MET A 1 -9.20 -2.55 18.10
C MET A 1 -8.07 -2.14 17.16
N ARG A 2 -7.62 -0.88 17.20
CA ARG A 2 -6.50 -0.39 16.38
C ARG A 2 -5.33 -0.04 17.29
N LEU A 3 -4.11 -0.45 16.92
CA LEU A 3 -2.91 -0.01 17.64
C LEU A 3 -2.73 1.51 17.52
N PRO A 4 -2.44 2.23 18.63
CA PRO A 4 -2.03 3.62 18.59
C PRO A 4 -0.82 3.83 17.67
N LYS A 5 -0.74 5.00 17.01
CA LYS A 5 0.35 5.32 16.05
C LYS A 5 1.75 5.14 16.65
N ALA A 6 1.92 5.44 17.93
CA ALA A 6 3.20 5.31 18.64
C ALA A 6 3.69 3.85 18.78
N ILE A 7 2.81 2.86 18.61
CA ILE A 7 3.15 1.43 18.72
C ILE A 7 2.74 0.64 17.48
N ALA A 8 2.33 1.31 16.40
CA ALA A 8 2.07 0.66 15.13
C ALA A 8 3.41 0.13 14.59
N PRO A 9 3.50 -1.15 14.18
CA PRO A 9 4.76 -1.75 13.77
C PRO A 9 5.26 -1.27 12.41
N PHE A 10 4.36 -0.68 11.60
CA PHE A 10 4.65 -0.22 10.24
C PHE A 10 3.85 1.04 9.93
N LYS A 11 4.38 1.90 9.06
CA LYS A 11 3.68 3.08 8.54
C LYS A 11 2.94 2.81 7.24
N LEU A 12 3.49 1.91 6.42
CA LEU A 12 2.98 1.58 5.09
C LEU A 12 2.74 0.07 4.97
N ALA A 13 1.56 -0.32 4.49
CA ALA A 13 1.29 -1.67 3.99
C ALA A 13 1.20 -1.66 2.46
N ILE A 14 1.82 -2.64 1.82
CA ILE A 14 1.74 -2.87 0.38
C ILE A 14 1.05 -4.22 0.18
N ILE A 15 -0.17 -4.19 -0.37
CA ILE A 15 -1.00 -5.36 -0.59
C ILE A 15 -0.89 -5.79 -2.05
N LEU A 16 -0.41 -7.00 -2.28
CA LEU A 16 -0.29 -7.58 -3.61
C LEU A 16 -1.60 -8.27 -4.05
N PRO A 17 -1.91 -8.33 -5.35
CA PRO A 17 -3.02 -9.13 -5.85
C PRO A 17 -2.71 -10.62 -5.72
N LYS A 18 -3.73 -11.47 -5.85
CA LYS A 18 -3.61 -12.94 -5.74
C LYS A 18 -2.75 -13.57 -6.84
N THR A 19 -2.65 -12.90 -7.98
CA THR A 19 -1.92 -13.36 -9.16
C THR A 19 -0.77 -12.42 -9.45
N ASP A 20 0.36 -12.93 -9.92
CA ASP A 20 1.46 -12.08 -10.34
C ASP A 20 1.09 -11.34 -11.65
N THR A 21 0.61 -10.10 -11.49
CA THR A 21 0.24 -9.22 -12.60
C THR A 21 1.40 -8.28 -12.93
N PRO A 22 1.43 -7.66 -14.12
CA PRO A 22 2.40 -6.61 -14.43
C PRO A 22 2.41 -5.49 -13.37
N ASN A 23 1.25 -5.14 -12.81
CA ASN A 23 1.18 -4.15 -11.73
C ASN A 23 1.77 -4.66 -10.41
N ALA A 24 1.61 -5.95 -10.11
CA ALA A 24 2.28 -6.56 -8.95
C ALA A 24 3.81 -6.53 -9.10
N GLN A 25 4.31 -6.83 -10.30
CA GLN A 25 5.74 -6.77 -10.61
C GLN A 25 6.28 -5.34 -10.57
N PHE A 26 5.52 -4.38 -11.10
CA PHE A 26 5.82 -2.96 -10.99
C PHE A 26 5.93 -2.50 -9.53
N VAL A 27 4.93 -2.84 -8.71
CA VAL A 27 4.99 -2.50 -7.28
C VAL A 27 6.20 -3.13 -6.62
N LYS A 28 6.45 -4.42 -6.85
CA LYS A 28 7.64 -5.12 -6.32
C LYS A 28 8.96 -4.46 -6.73
N SER A 29 9.05 -3.93 -7.96
CA SER A 29 10.31 -3.39 -8.49
C SER A 29 10.74 -2.08 -7.82
N PHE A 30 9.81 -1.29 -7.27
CA PHE A 30 10.14 -0.05 -6.55
C PHE A 30 10.08 -0.16 -5.03
N ILE A 31 9.70 -1.31 -4.45
CA ILE A 31 9.79 -1.52 -2.99
C ILE A 31 11.19 -1.23 -2.45
N PRO A 32 12.30 -1.71 -3.07
CA PRO A 32 13.64 -1.38 -2.59
C PRO A 32 13.90 0.13 -2.55
N GLN A 33 13.40 0.86 -3.55
CA GLN A 33 13.52 2.32 -3.60
C GLN A 33 12.75 3.00 -2.44
N LEU A 34 11.56 2.50 -2.09
CA LEU A 34 10.82 3.00 -0.92
C LEU A 34 11.54 2.72 0.40
N THR A 35 12.23 1.59 0.53
CA THR A 35 13.01 1.28 1.75
C THR A 35 14.20 2.21 1.96
N HIS A 36 14.66 2.90 0.91
CA HIS A 36 15.70 3.93 1.02
C HIS A 36 15.17 5.28 1.50
N LEU A 37 13.84 5.48 1.58
CA LEU A 37 13.28 6.69 2.16
C LEU A 37 13.51 6.68 3.68
N PRO A 38 14.09 7.76 4.27
CA PRO A 38 14.48 7.76 5.69
C PRO A 38 13.35 7.42 6.67
N ASN A 39 12.12 7.76 6.31
CA ASN A 39 10.91 7.57 7.10
C ASN A 39 10.23 6.21 6.88
N LEU A 40 10.65 5.44 5.87
CA LEU A 40 10.08 4.12 5.52
C LEU A 40 11.06 2.94 5.71
N ASN A 41 12.32 3.19 6.04
CA ASN A 41 13.28 2.11 6.29
C ASN A 41 12.85 1.23 7.47
N GLY A 42 12.52 -0.04 7.20
CA GLY A 42 11.98 -0.97 8.19
C GLY A 42 10.50 -0.80 8.53
N GLU A 43 9.79 0.15 7.89
CA GLU A 43 8.42 0.55 8.23
C GLU A 43 7.37 0.08 7.20
N ILE A 44 7.75 -0.85 6.32
CA ILE A 44 6.90 -1.38 5.24
C ILE A 44 6.49 -2.83 5.54
N LEU A 45 5.18 -3.06 5.61
CA LEU A 45 4.59 -4.40 5.60
C LEU A 45 4.24 -4.79 4.16
N LEU A 46 4.88 -5.85 3.64
CA LEU A 46 4.44 -6.48 2.40
C LEU A 46 3.41 -7.57 2.71
N ASP A 47 2.18 -7.41 2.22
CA ASP A 47 1.10 -8.39 2.36
C ASP A 47 0.86 -9.12 1.03
N ASP A 48 1.51 -10.29 0.91
CA ASP A 48 1.43 -11.20 -0.22
C ASP A 48 0.43 -12.34 -0.02
N ARG A 49 -0.35 -12.31 1.07
CA ARG A 49 -1.31 -13.36 1.43
C ARG A 49 -2.47 -13.41 0.44
N PHE A 50 -2.76 -14.59 -0.09
CA PHE A 50 -3.79 -14.82 -1.12
C PHE A 50 -5.07 -15.50 -0.58
N ASP A 51 -5.05 -15.96 0.67
CA ASP A 51 -6.16 -16.59 1.39
C ASP A 51 -7.26 -15.60 1.80
N LYS A 52 -6.96 -14.29 1.80
CA LYS A 52 -7.88 -13.21 2.20
C LYS A 52 -8.24 -12.29 1.03
N SER A 53 -9.42 -11.66 1.12
CA SER A 53 -9.80 -10.61 0.19
C SER A 53 -8.95 -9.35 0.40
N ILE A 54 -8.83 -8.49 -0.63
CA ILE A 54 -8.16 -7.19 -0.51
C ILE A 54 -8.77 -6.37 0.64
N GLY A 55 -10.10 -6.24 0.67
CA GLY A 55 -10.79 -5.49 1.74
C GLY A 55 -10.50 -6.02 3.14
N ARG A 56 -10.39 -7.34 3.31
CA ARG A 56 -10.01 -7.93 4.60
C ARG A 56 -8.58 -7.57 4.99
N ARG A 57 -7.65 -7.59 4.04
CA ARG A 57 -6.24 -7.23 4.26
C ARG A 57 -6.07 -5.75 4.60
N ILE A 58 -6.80 -4.85 3.94
CA ILE A 58 -6.79 -3.42 4.30
C ILE A 58 -7.35 -3.22 5.72
N ASN A 59 -8.41 -3.93 6.09
CA ASN A 59 -8.96 -3.85 7.45
C ASN A 59 -7.99 -4.38 8.52
N GLU A 60 -7.22 -5.42 8.21
CA GLU A 60 -6.16 -5.92 9.11
C GLU A 60 -5.03 -4.90 9.25
N ALA A 61 -4.62 -4.23 8.16
CA ALA A 61 -3.65 -3.12 8.23
C ALA A 61 -4.18 -1.98 9.11
N ASN A 62 -5.46 -1.62 8.99
CA ASN A 62 -6.13 -0.66 9.88
C ASN A 62 -6.05 -1.09 11.35
N GLN A 63 -6.34 -2.37 11.65
CA GLN A 63 -6.25 -2.91 13.03
C GLN A 63 -4.82 -2.87 13.57
N LEU A 64 -3.81 -3.07 12.72
CA LEU A 64 -2.40 -2.94 13.07
C LEU A 64 -1.94 -1.48 13.26
N GLY A 65 -2.81 -0.49 13.06
CA GLY A 65 -2.43 0.90 13.22
C GLY A 65 -1.79 1.54 11.99
N ILE A 66 -1.66 0.79 10.89
CA ILE A 66 -0.95 1.21 9.67
C ILE A 66 -1.79 2.23 8.90
N GLU A 67 -1.34 3.49 8.86
CA GLU A 67 -2.07 4.62 8.27
C GLU A 67 -2.15 4.54 6.74
N HIS A 68 -1.07 4.11 6.08
CA HIS A 68 -0.96 4.13 4.63
C HIS A 68 -1.06 2.72 4.05
N VAL A 69 -1.92 2.53 3.05
CA VAL A 69 -2.06 1.25 2.37
C VAL A 69 -2.02 1.45 0.86
N LEU A 70 -1.04 0.83 0.21
CA LEU A 70 -0.94 0.73 -1.24
C LEU A 70 -1.45 -0.64 -1.69
N VAL A 71 -2.29 -0.67 -2.71
CA VAL A 71 -2.83 -1.90 -3.29
C VAL A 71 -2.44 -1.97 -4.75
N ALA A 72 -1.66 -2.99 -5.10
CA ALA A 72 -1.39 -3.32 -6.49
C ALA A 72 -2.70 -3.88 -7.11
N SER A 73 -3.22 -3.19 -8.12
CA SER A 73 -4.45 -3.64 -8.78
C SER A 73 -4.21 -4.95 -9.53
N SER A 74 -5.25 -5.78 -9.60
CA SER A 74 -5.25 -6.98 -10.44
C SER A 74 -5.49 -6.66 -11.92
N HIS A 75 -5.76 -5.40 -12.26
CA HIS A 75 -6.06 -5.01 -13.63
C HIS A 75 -4.81 -5.16 -14.49
N LYS A 76 -5.00 -5.83 -15.64
CA LYS A 76 -3.99 -5.88 -16.68
C LYS A 76 -4.13 -4.58 -17.47
N TYR A 77 -3.08 -3.79 -17.52
CA TYR A 77 -2.98 -2.67 -18.46
C TYR A 77 -3.19 -3.21 -19.86
N VAL A 78 -4.26 -2.75 -20.53
CA VAL A 78 -4.61 -3.20 -21.88
C VAL A 78 -3.79 -2.40 -22.91
N ASP A 79 -3.43 -1.16 -22.57
CA ASP A 79 -2.66 -0.26 -23.40
C ASP A 79 -1.22 -0.11 -22.85
N PRO A 80 -0.16 -0.36 -23.64
CA PRO A 80 1.23 -0.18 -23.23
C PRO A 80 1.61 1.29 -22.95
N THR A 81 0.81 2.26 -23.39
CA THR A 81 0.98 3.68 -23.06
C THR A 81 0.31 4.07 -21.74
N GLU A 82 -0.47 3.18 -21.14
CA GLU A 82 -1.16 3.44 -19.88
C GLU A 82 -0.14 3.50 -18.74
N VAL A 83 -0.09 4.66 -18.06
CA VAL A 83 0.81 4.87 -16.93
C VAL A 83 0.38 3.97 -15.77
N GLN A 84 1.33 3.16 -15.28
CA GLN A 84 1.09 2.26 -14.17
C GLN A 84 0.79 3.02 -12.88
N ARG A 85 -0.26 2.58 -12.19
CA ARG A 85 -0.85 3.23 -11.02
C ARG A 85 -1.18 2.21 -9.93
N VAL A 86 -1.06 2.66 -8.70
CA VAL A 86 -1.27 1.87 -7.49
C VAL A 86 -2.39 2.54 -6.69
N GLU A 87 -3.37 1.75 -6.26
CA GLU A 87 -4.45 2.31 -5.45
C GLU A 87 -3.92 2.66 -4.07
N TYR A 88 -4.26 3.85 -3.58
CA TYR A 88 -3.85 4.35 -2.29
C TYR A 88 -5.05 4.57 -1.38
N PHE A 89 -4.95 4.01 -0.18
CA PHE A 89 -5.93 4.11 0.88
C PHE A 89 -5.28 4.70 2.13
N LYS A 90 -6.04 5.54 2.83
CA LYS A 90 -5.72 5.97 4.18
C LYS A 90 -6.66 5.31 5.17
N THR A 91 -6.11 4.91 6.30
CA THR A 91 -6.87 4.40 7.43
C THR A 91 -6.73 5.35 8.61
N SER A 92 -7.79 5.51 9.40
CA SER A 92 -7.82 6.46 10.52
C SER A 92 -8.14 5.78 11.86
N ALA A 93 -7.58 6.31 12.95
CA ALA A 93 -7.90 5.83 14.30
C ALA A 93 -9.37 6.07 14.64
N GLY A 94 -10.01 5.09 15.27
CA GLY A 94 -11.41 5.18 15.69
C GLY A 94 -12.44 5.13 14.56
N SER A 95 -12.01 5.05 13.29
CA SER A 95 -12.90 4.89 12.15
C SER A 95 -12.86 3.48 11.58
N ALA A 96 -14.04 2.92 11.33
CA ALA A 96 -14.17 1.74 10.47
C ALA A 96 -14.08 2.13 8.98
N SER A 97 -14.11 3.44 8.64
CA SER A 97 -13.94 3.92 7.28
C SER A 97 -12.48 3.77 6.83
N ILE A 98 -12.34 3.27 5.62
CA ILE A 98 -11.10 3.18 4.88
C ILE A 98 -11.27 4.16 3.72
N ASP A 99 -10.45 5.21 3.70
CA ASP A 99 -10.61 6.28 2.74
C ASP A 99 -9.81 5.92 1.49
N LYS A 100 -10.50 5.61 0.38
CA LYS A 100 -9.86 5.45 -0.93
C LYS A 100 -9.43 6.84 -1.42
N VAL A 101 -8.14 7.13 -1.37
CA VAL A 101 -7.58 8.43 -1.76
C VAL A 101 -7.56 8.54 -3.28
N GLY A 102 -7.15 7.49 -3.98
CA GLY A 102 -7.05 7.50 -5.44
C GLY A 102 -6.08 6.46 -5.98
N ALA A 103 -5.63 6.67 -7.22
CA ALA A 103 -4.64 5.83 -7.88
C ALA A 103 -3.41 6.67 -8.24
N LEU A 104 -2.26 6.32 -7.65
CA LEU A 104 -1.02 7.06 -7.71
C LEU A 104 -0.02 6.43 -8.68
N THR A 105 0.71 7.26 -9.42
CA THR A 105 1.90 6.89 -10.18
C THR A 105 3.10 6.68 -9.26
N HIS A 106 4.19 6.09 -9.79
CA HIS A 106 5.45 5.95 -9.04
C HIS A 106 5.94 7.30 -8.49
N GLY A 107 6.01 8.36 -9.32
CA GLY A 107 6.45 9.68 -8.86
C GLY A 107 5.60 10.24 -7.71
N GLU A 108 4.28 10.16 -7.81
CA GLU A 108 3.37 10.64 -6.76
C GLU A 108 3.52 9.86 -5.44
N ILE A 109 3.78 8.55 -5.51
CA ILE A 109 4.09 7.73 -4.33
C ILE A 109 5.35 8.30 -3.64
N PHE A 110 6.43 8.52 -4.39
CA PHE A 110 7.67 9.06 -3.81
C PHE A 110 7.47 10.49 -3.25
N ASP A 111 6.68 11.33 -3.92
CA ASP A 111 6.39 12.69 -3.45
C ASP A 111 5.57 12.72 -2.15
N ILE A 112 4.67 11.75 -1.97
CA ILE A 112 3.89 11.60 -0.74
C ILE A 112 4.78 11.02 0.36
N PHE A 113 5.42 9.89 0.10
CA PHE A 113 6.14 9.16 1.13
C PHE A 113 7.51 9.74 1.46
N SER A 114 8.05 10.71 0.70
CA SER A 114 9.20 11.49 1.14
C SER A 114 8.87 12.51 2.25
N LYS A 115 7.58 12.77 2.50
CA LYS A 115 7.08 13.78 3.46
C LYS A 115 6.37 13.19 4.69
N VAL A 116 6.16 11.87 4.71
CA VAL A 116 5.49 11.13 5.81
C VAL A 116 6.44 10.96 7.00
#